data_AF-A0A972TL00-F1
#
_entry.id   AF-A0A972TL00-F1
#
_cell.length_a   1.000
_cell.length_b   1.000
_cell.length_c   1.000
_cell.angle_alpha   90.00
_cell.angle_beta   90.00
_cell.angle_gamma   90.00
#
_symmetry.space_group_name_H-M   'P 1'
#
loop_
_entity.id
_entity.type
_entity.pdbx_description
1 polymer ?
#
loop_
_entity_poly.entity_id
_entity_poly.type
_entity_poly.pdbx_seq_one_letter_code
_entity_poly.pdbx_strand_id
1 'polypeptide(L)' 'MPIYEYRCKACGAASEYLIGLGEDENISCKVCGSTEMERILSVA' A
#
# COMPACT_ATOMS: atom_id res chain seq x y z
N MET A 1 5.35 9.69 -12.22
CA MET A 1 5.44 9.22 -10.82
C MET A 1 4.57 7.98 -10.72
N PRO A 2 5.12 6.78 -10.48
CA PRO A 2 4.31 5.57 -10.39
C PRO A 2 3.50 5.61 -9.09
N ILE A 3 2.17 5.60 -9.23
CA ILE A 3 1.26 5.39 -8.11
C ILE A 3 1.26 3.90 -7.83
N TYR A 4 1.49 3.52 -6.57
CA TYR A 4 1.38 2.14 -6.16
C TYR A 4 0.14 1.98 -5.31
N GLU A 5 -0.73 1.07 -5.70
CA GLU A 5 -1.87 0.70 -4.89
C GLU A 5 -1.42 -0.34 -3.85
N TYR A 6 -1.90 -0.24 -2.62
CA TYR A 6 -1.66 -1.23 -1.58
C TYR A 6 -2.98 -1.70 -1.01
N ARG A 7 -3.14 -3.01 -0.86
CA ARG A 7 -4.30 -3.62 -0.23
C ARG A 7 -3.90 -4.31 1.06
N CYS A 8 -4.60 -3.97 2.14
CA CYS A 8 -4.46 -4.66 3.41
C CYS A 8 -5.00 -6.10 3.29
N LYS A 9 -4.18 -7.09 3.62
CA LYS A 9 -4.61 -8.50 3.66
C LYS A 9 -5.50 -8.82 4.85
N ALA A 10 -5.40 -8.05 5.94
CA ALA A 10 -6.15 -8.31 7.16
C ALA A 10 -7.62 -7.84 7.07
N CYS A 11 -7.86 -6.64 6.51
CA CYS A 11 -9.22 -6.07 6.42
C CYS A 11 -9.74 -5.89 4.99
N GLY A 12 -8.88 -6.06 3.98
CA GLY A 12 -9.25 -5.86 2.57
C GLY A 12 -9.29 -4.40 2.10
N ALA A 13 -9.00 -3.43 2.98
CA ALA A 13 -8.97 -2.02 2.60
C ALA A 13 -7.84 -1.75 1.59
N ALA A 14 -8.17 -1.08 0.48
CA ALA A 14 -7.21 -0.60 -0.50
C ALA A 14 -6.87 0.88 -0.24
N SER A 15 -5.60 1.22 -0.37
CA SER A 15 -5.04 2.54 -0.15
C SER A 15 -4.00 2.82 -1.23
N GLU A 16 -4.10 3.98 -1.86
CA GLU A 16 -3.14 4.42 -2.88
C GLU A 16 -1.98 5.15 -2.19
N TYR A 17 -0.75 4.69 -2.42
CA TYR A 17 0.46 5.31 -1.88
C TYR A 17 1.31 5.88 -3.03
N LEU A 18 1.64 7.15 -2.88
CA LEU A 18 2.57 7.88 -3.75
C LEU A 18 3.98 7.71 -3.19
N ILE A 19 4.61 6.55 -3.43
CA ILE A 19 5.94 6.28 -2.91
C ILE A 19 7.00 6.90 -3.84
N GLY A 20 7.82 7.78 -3.28
CA GLY A 20 9.03 8.26 -3.93
C GLY A 20 10.04 7.12 -4.06
N LEU A 21 10.70 6.99 -5.21
CA LEU A 21 11.79 6.03 -5.41
C LEU A 21 12.89 6.26 -4.35
N GLY A 22 12.89 5.50 -3.25
CA GLY A 22 13.95 5.53 -2.24
C GLY A 22 13.52 5.53 -0.77
N GLU A 23 12.23 5.65 -0.44
CA GLU A 23 11.77 5.60 0.96
C GLU A 23 11.00 4.30 1.23
N ASP A 24 11.58 3.44 2.06
CA ASP A 24 10.91 2.32 2.72
C ASP A 24 9.89 2.89 3.73
N GLU A 25 8.77 3.39 3.22
CA GLU A 25 7.66 3.82 4.06
C GLU A 25 7.08 2.59 4.78
N ASN A 26 6.98 2.66 6.10
CA ASN A 26 6.32 1.65 6.94
C ASN A 26 4.80 1.72 6.69
N ILE A 27 4.36 1.11 5.58
CA ILE A 27 2.97 1.13 5.15
C ILE A 27 2.14 0.25 6.08
N SER A 28 1.31 0.90 6.89
CA SER A 28 0.32 0.27 7.74
C SER A 28 -1.08 0.68 7.32
N CYS A 29 -2.03 -0.22 7.52
CA CYS A 29 -3.42 0.01 7.19
C CYS A 29 -4.01 1.06 8.13
N LYS A 30 -4.50 2.18 7.59
CA LYS A 30 -5.19 3.22 8.38
C LYS A 30 -6.56 2.79 8.91
N VAL A 31 -7.10 1.66 8.44
CA VAL A 31 -8.42 1.15 8.83
C VAL A 31 -8.33 0.21 10.03
N CYS A 32 -7.44 -0.79 9.96
CA CYS A 32 -7.31 -1.81 11.02
C CYS A 32 -5.98 -1.76 11.78
N GLY A 33 -5.01 -0.95 11.35
CA GLY A 33 -3.68 -0.89 11.94
C GLY A 33 -2.73 -2.04 11.55
N SER A 34 -3.16 -2.98 10.71
CA SER A 34 -2.29 -4.09 10.27
C SER A 34 -1.15 -3.59 9.38
N THR A 35 0.02 -4.17 9.55
CA THR A 35 1.21 -3.96 8.69
C THR A 35 1.24 -4.89 7.49
N GLU A 36 0.27 -5.82 7.37
CA GLU A 36 0.15 -6.74 6.24
C GLU A 36 -0.49 -6.06 5.04
N MET A 37 0.29 -5.22 4.37
CA MET A 37 -0.11 -4.46 3.19
C MET A 37 0.57 -5.07 1.97
N GLU A 38 -0.22 -5.47 0.96
CA GLU A 38 0.27 -6.01 -0.29
C GLU A 38 0.20 -4.97 -1.40
N ARG A 39 1.32 -4.78 -2.10
CA ARG A 39 1.37 -3.85 -3.24
C ARG A 39 0.67 -4.46 -4.45
N ILE A 40 -0.40 -3.80 -4.88
CA ILE A 40 -1.10 -4.04 -6.13
C ILE A 40 -0.40 -3.21 -7.21
N LEU A 41 0.49 -3.86 -7.96
CA LEU A 41 1.02 -3.33 -9.20
C LEU A 41 -0.01 -3.58 -10.30
N SER A 42 -0.74 -2.54 -10.68
CA SER A 42 -1.52 -2.53 -11.91
C SER A 42 -0.55 -2.50 -13.10
N VAL A 43 -0.24 -3.67 -13.65
CA VAL A 43 0.45 -3.82 -14.94
C VAL A 43 -0.62 -3.63 -16.02
N ALA A 44 -0.83 -2.38 -16.44
CA ALA A 44 -1.65 -2.05 -17.60
C ALA A 44 -0.77 -1.76 -18.81
#